data_AF-A0A077ZPW0-F1
#
_entry.id   AF-A0A077ZPW0-F1
#
_cell.length_a   1.000
_cell.length_b   1.000
_cell.length_c   1.000
_cell.angle_alpha   90.00
_cell.angle_beta   90.00
_cell.angle_gamma   90.00
#
_symmetry.space_group_name_H-M   'P 1'
#
loop_
_entity.id
_entity.type
_entity.pdbx_description
1 polymer ?
#
loop_
_entity_poly.entity_id
_entity_poly.type
_entity_poly.pdbx_seq_one_letter_code
_entity_poly.pdbx_strand_id
1 'polypeptide(L)'
;MKIITCILILAAFESIKATFASQRSKSVEAETGLTYHFISFLNESGYEFYGFNRSDLLGGSYGGKLNDDDQITRQPVIFVHGNGDLAAGDDARNQAGFVHTIEYFLSQGYKQSELYATTWGFADIPHESQHYHSREYMVYIRKFIDAVLEYTNATKVDVISHSMGVTFARRVLKGGVVKSVGYPFDLGPPLTEFVDTFIGIAGPNWGISHCIMDFYDEYKSCSKQSGFYPGFQSNGNGSMPQNLSSFLAEMNLDQTREAQHSYAILSLYDAVVTPYVYDRYTSEFPTQDGSYMFESEEYTHVGVKDKSVEMQYNLVTTHKFVNSSSGKTKLDLFRTAFDKQSIQEQ
;
A
#
# COMPACT_ATOMS: atom_id res chain seq x y z
N MET A 1 -4.51 25.78 -57.91
CA MET A 1 -5.09 26.47 -56.74
C MET A 1 -5.62 25.55 -55.62
N LYS A 2 -5.55 24.20 -55.73
CA LYS A 2 -6.01 23.27 -54.67
C LYS A 2 -4.90 22.66 -53.79
N ILE A 3 -3.63 22.79 -54.17
CA ILE A 3 -2.50 22.18 -53.44
C ILE A 3 -1.94 23.11 -52.35
N ILE A 4 -1.99 24.43 -52.57
CA ILE A 4 -1.48 25.42 -51.60
C ILE A 4 -2.37 25.52 -50.35
N THR A 5 -3.67 25.26 -50.48
CA THR A 5 -4.63 25.30 -49.36
C THR A 5 -4.45 24.12 -48.38
N CYS A 6 -3.99 22.95 -48.83
CA CYS A 6 -3.72 21.82 -47.93
C CYS A 6 -2.47 22.03 -47.07
N ILE A 7 -1.42 22.67 -47.60
CA ILE A 7 -0.15 22.88 -46.89
C ILE A 7 -0.33 23.89 -45.74
N LEU A 8 -1.15 24.94 -45.96
CA LEU A 8 -1.46 25.94 -44.92
C LEU A 8 -2.31 25.38 -43.77
N ILE A 9 -3.19 24.41 -44.05
CA ILE A 9 -4.01 23.76 -43.00
C ILE A 9 -3.14 22.79 -42.17
N LEU A 10 -2.23 22.03 -42.80
CA LEU A 10 -1.31 21.15 -42.08
C LEU A 10 -0.35 21.92 -41.15
N ALA A 11 0.20 23.06 -41.60
CA ALA A 11 1.07 23.88 -40.77
C ALA A 11 0.34 24.50 -39.56
N ALA A 12 -0.94 24.87 -39.72
CA ALA A 12 -1.76 25.37 -38.62
C ALA A 12 -2.06 24.29 -37.57
N PHE A 13 -2.27 23.04 -37.98
CA PHE A 13 -2.47 21.91 -37.07
C PHE A 13 -1.20 21.54 -36.28
N GLU A 14 -0.01 21.61 -36.90
CA GLU A 14 1.25 21.40 -36.16
C GLU A 14 1.55 22.54 -35.18
N SER A 15 1.24 23.78 -35.55
CA SER A 15 1.41 24.96 -34.68
C SER A 15 0.49 24.91 -33.45
N ILE A 16 -0.75 24.42 -33.61
CA ILE A 16 -1.70 24.21 -32.51
C ILE A 16 -1.24 23.04 -31.62
N LYS A 17 -0.73 21.93 -32.18
CA LYS A 17 -0.13 20.83 -31.38
C LYS A 17 1.08 21.29 -30.57
N ALA A 18 1.95 22.13 -31.15
CA ALA A 18 3.10 22.68 -30.44
C ALA A 18 2.70 23.64 -29.31
N THR A 19 1.60 24.39 -29.49
CA THR A 19 1.08 25.32 -28.47
C THR A 19 0.38 24.58 -27.31
N PHE A 20 -0.32 23.47 -27.59
CA PHE A 20 -0.90 22.61 -26.54
C PHE A 20 0.15 21.74 -25.82
N ALA A 21 1.25 21.36 -26.48
CA ALA A 21 2.37 20.67 -25.84
C ALA A 21 3.14 21.58 -24.85
N SER A 22 3.06 22.90 -25.03
CA SER A 22 3.76 23.90 -24.20
C SER A 22 3.04 24.28 -22.90
N GLN A 23 1.88 23.69 -22.59
CA GLN A 23 1.10 24.00 -21.39
C GLN A 23 0.92 22.83 -20.41
N ARG A 24 1.61 21.69 -20.60
CA ARG A 24 1.85 20.80 -19.46
C ARG A 24 2.74 21.58 -18.48
N SER A 25 2.20 21.89 -17.31
CA SER A 25 3.04 22.22 -16.15
C SER A 25 4.17 21.20 -16.11
N LYS A 26 5.41 21.66 -15.97
CA LYS A 26 6.51 20.78 -15.57
C LYS A 26 6.08 20.11 -14.27
N SER A 27 5.54 18.90 -14.35
CA SER A 27 5.50 18.01 -13.20
C SER A 27 6.94 17.87 -12.77
N VAL A 28 7.21 18.20 -11.52
CA VAL A 28 8.49 17.84 -10.91
C VAL A 28 8.44 16.32 -10.81
N GLU A 29 8.92 15.64 -11.84
CA GLU A 29 9.10 14.19 -11.80
C GLU A 29 10.00 13.91 -10.61
N ALA A 30 9.47 13.23 -9.59
CA ALA A 30 10.21 12.98 -8.38
C ALA A 30 11.45 12.14 -8.73
N GLU A 31 12.66 12.62 -8.39
CA GLU A 31 13.87 11.83 -8.61
C GLU A 31 13.79 10.54 -7.77
N THR A 32 13.56 9.42 -8.45
CA THR A 32 13.44 8.09 -7.82
C THR A 32 14.80 7.58 -7.34
N GLY A 33 14.79 6.69 -6.35
CA GLY A 33 15.97 6.11 -5.74
C GLY A 33 16.18 6.56 -4.28
N LEU A 34 17.00 5.82 -3.55
CA LEU A 34 17.49 6.26 -2.25
C LEU A 34 18.62 7.28 -2.43
N THR A 35 18.66 8.30 -1.58
CA THR A 35 19.77 9.26 -1.59
C THR A 35 21.08 8.57 -1.18
N TYR A 36 22.21 9.09 -1.66
CA TYR A 36 23.53 8.58 -1.27
C TYR A 36 23.73 8.57 0.25
N HIS A 37 23.21 9.60 0.93
CA HIS A 37 23.29 9.68 2.38
C HIS A 37 22.54 8.54 3.07
N PHE A 38 21.34 8.19 2.61
CA PHE A 38 20.61 7.08 3.21
C PHE A 38 21.28 5.74 2.88
N ILE A 39 21.80 5.57 1.66
CA ILE A 39 22.58 4.39 1.29
C ILE A 39 23.84 4.24 2.17
N SER A 40 24.56 5.33 2.46
CA SER A 40 25.73 5.29 3.36
C SER A 40 25.33 4.83 4.76
N PHE A 41 24.26 5.41 5.31
CA PHE A 41 23.72 4.99 6.60
C PHE A 41 23.34 3.50 6.62
N LEU A 42 22.66 3.01 5.58
CA LEU A 42 22.26 1.60 5.50
C LEU A 42 23.48 0.68 5.51
N ASN A 43 24.56 1.06 4.82
CA ASN A 43 25.80 0.30 4.79
C ASN A 43 26.56 0.34 6.12
N GLU A 44 26.54 1.49 6.81
CA GLU A 44 27.22 1.67 8.09
C GLU A 44 26.47 1.03 9.26
N SER A 45 25.15 0.88 9.14
CA SER A 45 24.26 0.37 10.19
C SER A 45 23.88 -1.10 10.03
N GLY A 46 24.49 -1.81 9.07
CA GLY A 46 24.31 -3.26 8.90
C GLY A 46 23.04 -3.65 8.13
N TYR A 47 22.46 -2.75 7.33
CA TYR A 47 21.27 -3.04 6.50
C TYR A 47 21.62 -3.34 5.03
N GLU A 48 22.90 -3.31 4.64
CA GLU A 48 23.37 -3.46 3.26
C GLU A 48 22.87 -4.73 2.60
N PHE A 49 22.81 -5.84 3.35
CA PHE A 49 22.43 -7.14 2.84
C PHE A 49 20.96 -7.24 2.43
N TYR A 50 20.12 -6.30 2.87
CA TYR A 50 18.73 -6.24 2.43
C TYR A 50 18.57 -5.61 1.05
N GLY A 51 19.53 -4.78 0.58
CA GLY A 51 19.46 -4.23 -0.78
C GLY A 51 18.26 -3.31 -1.04
N PHE A 52 17.88 -2.47 -0.07
CA PHE A 52 16.72 -1.56 -0.17
C PHE A 52 16.81 -0.53 -1.31
N ASN A 53 18.00 -0.26 -1.85
CA ASN A 53 18.16 0.72 -2.91
C ASN A 53 17.48 0.27 -4.23
N ARG A 54 17.41 -1.04 -4.50
CA ARG A 54 16.76 -1.60 -5.69
C ARG A 54 17.12 -0.89 -7.00
N SER A 55 18.39 -0.51 -7.18
CA SER A 55 18.88 0.19 -8.38
C SER A 55 18.85 -0.68 -9.63
N ASP A 56 18.54 -1.98 -9.50
CA ASP A 56 18.20 -2.88 -10.58
C ASP A 56 16.86 -2.54 -11.26
N LEU A 57 16.00 -1.77 -10.59
CA LEU A 57 14.69 -1.36 -11.08
C LEU A 57 14.59 0.17 -11.21
N LEU A 58 14.12 0.65 -12.37
CA LEU A 58 13.73 2.04 -12.52
C LEU A 58 12.49 2.32 -11.64
N GLY A 59 12.64 3.16 -10.62
CA GLY A 59 11.62 3.40 -9.60
C GLY A 59 11.58 2.36 -8.47
N GLY A 60 12.66 1.60 -8.28
CA GLY A 60 12.75 0.54 -7.28
C GLY A 60 12.75 1.01 -5.82
N SER A 61 12.99 2.29 -5.58
CA SER A 61 13.02 2.87 -4.23
C SER A 61 12.81 4.39 -4.29
N TYR A 62 12.60 5.00 -3.12
CA TYR A 62 12.50 6.45 -2.95
C TYR A 62 12.85 6.84 -1.52
N GLY A 63 13.60 7.92 -1.35
CA GLY A 63 13.70 8.62 -0.06
C GLY A 63 15.12 8.81 0.46
N GLY A 64 15.23 9.58 1.54
CA GLY A 64 16.49 9.85 2.21
C GLY A 64 16.82 11.34 2.28
N LYS A 65 17.70 11.70 3.20
CA LYS A 65 18.21 13.07 3.34
C LYS A 65 19.17 13.39 2.21
N LEU A 66 19.20 14.64 1.76
CA LEU A 66 20.23 15.07 0.82
C LEU A 66 21.62 15.08 1.49
N ASN A 67 21.68 15.54 2.73
CA ASN A 67 22.87 15.65 3.58
C ASN A 67 22.45 15.79 5.06
N ASP A 68 23.41 15.97 5.97
CA ASP A 68 23.15 16.15 7.41
C ASP A 68 22.33 17.41 7.75
N ASP A 69 22.34 18.44 6.88
CA ASP A 69 21.60 19.68 7.09
C ASP A 69 20.10 19.54 6.74
N ASP A 70 19.71 18.46 6.05
CA ASP A 70 18.32 18.18 5.68
C ASP A 70 17.51 17.66 6.89
N GLN A 71 16.94 18.61 7.63
CA GLN A 71 16.21 18.36 8.88
C GLN A 71 14.84 17.75 8.66
N ILE A 72 14.55 16.60 9.27
CA ILE A 72 13.20 16.00 9.24
C ILE A 72 12.30 16.79 10.18
N THR A 73 11.25 17.43 9.66
CA THR A 73 10.35 18.29 10.45
C THR A 73 8.92 17.74 10.51
N ARG A 74 8.59 16.79 9.64
CA ARG A 74 7.35 16.01 9.66
C ARG A 74 7.63 14.56 10.02
N GLN A 75 6.58 13.88 10.47
CA GLN A 75 6.64 12.45 10.69
C GLN A 75 6.89 11.72 9.35
N PRO A 76 7.90 10.83 9.27
CA PRO A 76 8.18 10.12 8.03
C PRO A 76 7.05 9.18 7.62
N VAL A 77 6.83 9.06 6.31
CA VAL A 77 5.82 8.16 5.72
C VAL A 77 6.51 7.06 4.94
N ILE A 78 6.13 5.81 5.19
CA ILE A 78 6.64 4.62 4.53
C ILE A 78 5.57 4.02 3.63
N PHE A 79 5.92 3.73 2.39
CA PHE A 79 5.02 3.17 1.40
C PHE A 79 5.31 1.69 1.13
N VAL A 80 4.28 0.85 1.16
CA VAL A 80 4.39 -0.61 0.92
C VAL A 80 3.49 -1.01 -0.26
N HIS A 81 4.11 -1.23 -1.41
CA HIS A 81 3.40 -1.45 -2.70
C HIS A 81 2.71 -2.81 -2.79
N GLY A 82 1.84 -2.93 -3.81
CA GLY A 82 1.08 -4.13 -4.12
C GLY A 82 1.87 -5.22 -4.84
N ASN A 83 1.20 -6.34 -5.10
CA ASN A 83 1.80 -7.48 -5.80
C ASN A 83 2.32 -7.04 -7.18
N GLY A 84 3.57 -7.38 -7.52
CA GLY A 84 4.17 -7.09 -8.83
C GLY A 84 4.41 -5.60 -9.15
N ASP A 85 4.04 -4.68 -8.25
CA ASP A 85 4.22 -3.23 -8.43
C ASP A 85 5.65 -2.78 -8.06
N LEU A 86 5.93 -1.49 -8.24
CA LEU A 86 7.16 -0.82 -7.84
C LEU A 86 6.93 0.07 -6.61
N ALA A 87 8.01 0.54 -5.98
CA ALA A 87 7.95 1.51 -4.90
C ALA A 87 7.51 2.91 -5.40
N ALA A 88 8.18 3.41 -6.44
CA ALA A 88 7.94 4.72 -7.04
C ALA A 88 8.25 4.64 -8.54
N GLY A 89 7.47 3.85 -9.27
CA GLY A 89 7.72 3.53 -10.67
C GLY A 89 7.07 4.51 -11.64
N ASP A 90 6.47 3.97 -12.70
CA ASP A 90 5.93 4.74 -13.81
C ASP A 90 4.59 4.15 -14.31
N ASP A 91 3.64 5.04 -14.59
CA ASP A 91 2.32 4.72 -15.12
C ASP A 91 2.39 3.95 -16.45
N ALA A 92 3.37 4.25 -17.30
CA ALA A 92 3.46 3.62 -18.62
C ALA A 92 3.65 2.09 -18.56
N ARG A 93 4.06 1.57 -17.40
CA ARG A 93 4.26 0.14 -17.14
C ARG A 93 3.17 -0.50 -16.28
N ASN A 94 2.12 0.26 -15.91
CA ASN A 94 1.14 -0.14 -14.88
C ASN A 94 1.81 -0.49 -13.54
N GLN A 95 2.96 0.12 -13.25
CA GLN A 95 3.74 -0.09 -12.04
C GLN A 95 4.16 1.26 -11.45
N ALA A 96 3.18 2.16 -11.27
CA ALA A 96 3.44 3.51 -10.77
C ALA A 96 3.92 3.52 -9.31
N GLY A 97 3.70 2.44 -8.56
CA GLY A 97 3.96 2.42 -7.13
C GLY A 97 3.24 3.55 -6.43
N PHE A 98 3.93 4.30 -5.58
CA PHE A 98 3.35 5.44 -4.87
C PHE A 98 3.72 6.79 -5.47
N VAL A 99 4.16 6.87 -6.73
CA VAL A 99 4.63 8.13 -7.34
C VAL A 99 3.59 9.27 -7.21
N HIS A 100 2.31 9.01 -7.49
CA HIS A 100 1.23 10.01 -7.35
C HIS A 100 1.03 10.46 -5.90
N THR A 101 1.18 9.53 -4.94
CA THR A 101 1.07 9.85 -3.52
C THR A 101 2.27 10.66 -3.05
N ILE A 102 3.47 10.28 -3.46
CA ILE A 102 4.72 10.99 -3.17
C ILE A 102 4.64 12.42 -3.72
N GLU A 103 4.29 12.58 -5.00
CA GLU A 103 4.12 13.90 -5.63
C GLU A 103 3.10 14.77 -4.91
N TYR A 104 1.97 14.18 -4.49
CA TYR A 104 0.97 14.90 -3.71
C TYR A 104 1.54 15.36 -2.36
N PHE A 105 2.19 14.48 -1.60
CA PHE A 105 2.78 14.83 -0.30
C PHE A 105 3.85 15.92 -0.45
N LEU A 106 4.71 15.83 -1.47
CA LEU A 106 5.68 16.88 -1.81
C LEU A 106 4.99 18.22 -2.11
N SER A 107 3.88 18.20 -2.86
CA SER A 107 3.07 19.40 -3.12
C SER A 107 2.46 20.03 -1.86
N GLN A 108 2.26 19.23 -0.81
CA GLN A 108 1.80 19.67 0.51
C GLN A 108 2.94 20.05 1.48
N GLY A 109 4.18 20.07 0.98
CA GLY A 109 5.36 20.49 1.72
C GLY A 109 6.00 19.41 2.60
N TYR A 110 5.77 18.12 2.29
CA TYR A 110 6.72 17.08 2.68
C TYR A 110 8.00 17.18 1.86
N LYS A 111 9.08 16.61 2.37
CA LYS A 111 10.36 16.49 1.67
C LYS A 111 10.69 15.04 1.33
N GLN A 112 11.63 14.83 0.41
CA GLN A 112 12.18 13.49 0.11
C GLN A 112 12.75 12.80 1.36
N SER A 113 13.30 13.58 2.29
CA SER A 113 13.79 13.11 3.59
C SER A 113 12.69 12.63 4.55
N GLU A 114 11.43 12.72 4.17
CA GLU A 114 10.27 12.39 5.00
C GLU A 114 9.37 11.35 4.32
N LEU A 115 9.76 10.81 3.17
CA LEU A 115 8.98 9.91 2.34
C LEU A 115 9.86 8.74 1.89
N TYR A 116 9.45 7.51 2.18
CA TYR A 116 10.30 6.33 2.04
C TYR A 116 9.57 5.18 1.36
N ALA A 117 10.18 4.58 0.35
CA ALA A 117 9.64 3.41 -0.33
C ALA A 117 10.77 2.51 -0.84
N THR A 118 10.53 1.20 -0.87
CA THR A 118 11.43 0.23 -1.48
C THR A 118 10.64 -0.95 -2.04
N THR A 119 11.08 -1.49 -3.18
CA THR A 119 10.39 -2.60 -3.84
C THR A 119 10.75 -3.92 -3.17
N TRP A 120 9.77 -4.57 -2.54
CA TRP A 120 9.90 -5.94 -2.06
C TRP A 120 9.59 -6.93 -3.19
N GLY A 121 10.22 -8.12 -3.14
CA GLY A 121 10.00 -9.16 -4.15
C GLY A 121 10.40 -8.75 -5.56
N PHE A 122 9.81 -9.42 -6.55
CA PHE A 122 10.01 -9.10 -7.96
C PHE A 122 8.93 -8.13 -8.48
N ALA A 123 9.34 -7.10 -9.22
CA ALA A 123 8.41 -6.15 -9.85
C ALA A 123 7.99 -6.64 -11.24
N ASP A 124 7.29 -7.77 -11.28
CA ASP A 124 6.96 -8.46 -12.54
C ASP A 124 5.52 -8.97 -12.54
N ILE A 125 4.66 -8.24 -13.25
CA ILE A 125 3.21 -8.49 -13.37
C ILE A 125 2.91 -9.93 -13.85
N PRO A 126 3.51 -10.42 -14.96
CA PRO A 126 3.34 -11.80 -15.43
C PRO A 126 3.51 -12.90 -14.38
N HIS A 127 4.32 -12.68 -13.34
CA HIS A 127 4.63 -13.68 -12.32
C HIS A 127 3.98 -13.40 -10.96
N GLU A 128 3.08 -12.42 -10.85
CA GLU A 128 2.38 -12.07 -9.60
C GLU A 128 1.70 -13.26 -8.91
N SER A 129 1.20 -14.23 -9.69
CA SER A 129 0.60 -15.46 -9.18
C SER A 129 1.57 -16.32 -8.34
N GLN A 130 2.87 -16.07 -8.47
CA GLN A 130 3.93 -16.79 -7.76
C GLN A 130 4.36 -16.11 -6.47
N HIS A 131 3.90 -14.87 -6.20
CA HIS A 131 4.08 -14.27 -4.90
C HIS A 131 3.15 -14.91 -3.87
N TYR A 132 3.65 -15.01 -2.64
CA TYR A 132 2.92 -15.47 -1.46
C TYR A 132 3.51 -14.77 -0.25
N HIS A 133 2.84 -14.83 0.90
CA HIS A 133 3.36 -14.27 2.13
C HIS A 133 4.57 -15.08 2.58
N SER A 134 5.77 -14.61 2.27
CA SER A 134 7.03 -15.28 2.57
C SER A 134 7.73 -14.63 3.76
N ARG A 135 8.54 -15.42 4.49
CA ARG A 135 9.42 -14.91 5.55
C ARG A 135 10.35 -13.82 5.02
N GLU A 136 10.90 -14.03 3.84
CA GLU A 136 11.84 -13.11 3.20
C GLU A 136 11.24 -11.71 3.05
N TYR A 137 10.05 -11.60 2.44
CA TYR A 137 9.43 -10.30 2.19
C TYR A 137 8.92 -9.64 3.47
N MET A 138 8.42 -10.41 4.44
CA MET A 138 8.03 -9.86 5.74
C MET A 138 9.24 -9.31 6.51
N VAL A 139 10.36 -10.04 6.55
CA VAL A 139 11.59 -9.58 7.21
C VAL A 139 12.17 -8.38 6.48
N TYR A 140 12.15 -8.38 5.15
CA TYR A 140 12.58 -7.25 4.32
C TYR A 140 11.82 -5.97 4.66
N ILE A 141 10.47 -6.01 4.64
CA ILE A 141 9.63 -4.85 4.95
C ILE A 141 9.82 -4.44 6.42
N ARG A 142 9.89 -5.39 7.35
CA ARG A 142 10.15 -5.09 8.77
C ARG A 142 11.45 -4.31 8.95
N LYS A 143 12.51 -4.76 8.27
CA LYS A 143 13.85 -4.18 8.42
C LYS A 143 13.98 -2.84 7.72
N PHE A 144 13.20 -2.61 6.66
CA PHE A 144 13.09 -1.28 6.07
C PHE A 144 12.43 -0.29 7.04
N ILE A 145 11.35 -0.69 7.73
CA ILE A 145 10.70 0.17 8.73
C ILE A 145 11.65 0.46 9.91
N ASP A 146 12.34 -0.56 10.44
CA ASP A 146 13.35 -0.39 11.49
C ASP A 146 14.44 0.61 11.03
N ALA A 147 14.95 0.47 9.79
CA ALA A 147 15.99 1.34 9.24
C ALA A 147 15.53 2.79 9.06
N VAL A 148 14.27 3.01 8.63
CA VAL A 148 13.72 4.37 8.50
C VAL A 148 13.55 5.02 9.88
N LEU A 149 13.02 4.30 10.88
CA LEU A 149 12.92 4.81 12.26
C LEU A 149 14.30 5.22 12.79
N GLU A 150 15.30 4.37 12.61
CA GLU A 150 16.67 4.62 13.07
C GLU A 150 17.33 5.79 12.32
N TYR A 151 17.24 5.81 11.00
CA TYR A 151 17.84 6.84 10.14
C TYR A 151 17.28 8.25 10.38
N THR A 152 15.96 8.30 10.59
CA THR A 152 15.25 9.56 10.79
C THR A 152 15.29 10.02 12.23
N ASN A 153 15.57 9.11 13.17
CA ASN A 153 15.42 9.31 14.61
C ASN A 153 14.01 9.81 14.99
N ALA A 154 13.02 9.49 14.17
CA ALA A 154 11.64 9.85 14.42
C ALA A 154 11.07 8.95 15.53
N THR A 155 10.23 9.53 16.38
CA THR A 155 9.56 8.76 17.44
C THR A 155 8.50 7.81 16.87
N LYS A 156 7.91 8.18 15.73
CA LYS A 156 6.92 7.40 15.00
C LYS A 156 7.08 7.61 13.49
N VAL A 157 6.48 6.71 12.72
CA VAL A 157 6.26 6.82 11.27
C VAL A 157 4.80 6.60 10.92
N ASP A 158 4.40 6.98 9.71
CA ASP A 158 3.15 6.54 9.10
C ASP A 158 3.43 5.47 8.05
N VAL A 159 2.50 4.54 7.85
CA VAL A 159 2.61 3.47 6.86
C VAL A 159 1.40 3.47 5.94
N ILE A 160 1.61 3.67 4.65
CA ILE A 160 0.59 3.57 3.62
C ILE A 160 0.88 2.35 2.76
N SER A 161 -0.11 1.49 2.59
CA SER A 161 0.06 0.20 1.92
C SER A 161 -1.05 -0.06 0.92
N HIS A 162 -0.75 -0.81 -0.13
CA HIS A 162 -1.71 -1.12 -1.19
C HIS A 162 -1.73 -2.61 -1.53
N SER A 163 -2.92 -3.14 -1.85
CA SER A 163 -3.12 -4.51 -2.32
C SER A 163 -2.45 -5.54 -1.39
N MET A 164 -1.66 -6.47 -1.92
CA MET A 164 -0.86 -7.44 -1.15
C MET A 164 0.09 -6.78 -0.14
N GLY A 165 0.55 -5.56 -0.39
CA GLY A 165 1.34 -4.77 0.55
C GLY A 165 0.60 -4.50 1.86
N VAL A 166 -0.75 -4.43 1.83
CA VAL A 166 -1.57 -4.27 3.04
C VAL A 166 -1.40 -5.46 3.98
N THR A 167 -1.55 -6.69 3.48
CA THR A 167 -1.48 -7.89 4.33
C THR A 167 -0.05 -8.15 4.81
N PHE A 168 0.96 -7.80 4.03
CA PHE A 168 2.35 -7.75 4.51
C PHE A 168 2.55 -6.72 5.62
N ALA A 169 2.19 -5.46 5.37
CA ALA A 169 2.39 -4.38 6.32
C ALA A 169 1.66 -4.68 7.64
N ARG A 170 0.39 -5.10 7.59
CA ARG A 170 -0.37 -5.49 8.79
C ARG A 170 0.36 -6.57 9.60
N ARG A 171 0.83 -7.64 8.96
CA ARG A 171 1.55 -8.72 9.67
C ARG A 171 2.86 -8.23 10.27
N VAL A 172 3.62 -7.41 9.53
CA VAL A 172 4.90 -6.84 9.95
C VAL A 172 4.74 -5.90 11.15
N LEU A 173 3.73 -5.04 11.10
CA LEU A 173 3.45 -4.04 12.14
C LEU A 173 2.94 -4.70 13.44
N LYS A 174 2.11 -5.74 13.33
CA LYS A 174 1.70 -6.55 14.50
C LYS A 174 2.88 -7.27 15.16
N GLY A 175 3.93 -7.61 14.41
CA GLY A 175 5.10 -8.31 14.95
C GLY A 175 4.78 -9.70 15.52
N GLY A 176 5.63 -10.21 16.40
CA GLY A 176 5.49 -11.51 17.03
C GLY A 176 5.78 -12.69 16.09
N VAL A 177 5.46 -13.88 16.59
CA VAL A 177 5.77 -15.15 15.91
C VAL A 177 4.79 -15.43 14.79
N VAL A 178 5.30 -15.55 13.56
CA VAL A 178 4.55 -16.02 12.39
C VAL A 178 4.62 -17.54 12.33
N LYS A 179 3.48 -18.24 12.23
CA LYS A 179 3.43 -19.71 12.17
C LYS A 179 2.94 -20.23 10.82
N SER A 180 2.29 -19.37 10.06
CA SER A 180 1.53 -19.68 8.85
C SER A 180 2.35 -19.81 7.55
N VAL A 181 3.68 -19.78 7.58
CA VAL A 181 4.53 -19.77 6.35
C VAL A 181 5.62 -20.85 6.33
N GLY A 182 5.31 -22.03 6.85
CA GLY A 182 6.19 -23.20 6.86
C GLY A 182 6.94 -23.34 8.18
N TYR A 183 8.08 -22.66 8.33
CA TYR A 183 8.85 -22.65 9.58
C TYR A 183 8.56 -21.39 10.38
N PRO A 184 8.15 -21.52 11.67
CA PRO A 184 7.89 -20.35 12.48
C PRO A 184 9.12 -19.43 12.61
N PHE A 185 8.88 -18.13 12.58
CA PHE A 185 9.91 -17.13 12.80
C PHE A 185 9.31 -15.90 13.49
N ASP A 186 10.15 -15.14 14.18
CA ASP A 186 9.73 -13.97 14.94
C ASP A 186 10.03 -12.68 14.15
N LEU A 187 9.03 -11.81 14.03
CA LEU A 187 9.15 -10.46 13.45
C LEU A 187 9.59 -9.40 14.47
N GLY A 188 9.86 -9.81 15.71
CA GLY A 188 10.17 -8.92 16.82
C GLY A 188 8.91 -8.34 17.47
N PRO A 189 9.03 -7.43 18.43
CA PRO A 189 7.86 -6.86 19.10
C PRO A 189 6.95 -6.09 18.13
N PRO A 190 5.66 -5.91 18.49
CA PRO A 190 4.75 -5.04 17.76
C PRO A 190 5.34 -3.63 17.57
N LEU A 191 5.06 -3.03 16.41
CA LEU A 191 5.44 -1.65 16.08
C LEU A 191 4.35 -0.64 16.42
N THR A 192 3.26 -1.05 17.07
CA THR A 192 2.08 -0.22 17.36
C THR A 192 2.43 1.13 17.97
N GLU A 193 3.42 1.19 18.86
CA GLU A 193 3.84 2.43 19.53
C GLU A 193 4.75 3.33 18.66
N PHE A 194 5.32 2.77 17.60
CA PHE A 194 6.20 3.44 16.64
C PHE A 194 5.52 3.77 15.32
N VAL A 195 4.25 3.39 15.14
CA VAL A 195 3.44 3.74 13.97
C VAL A 195 2.26 4.57 14.41
N ASP A 196 2.20 5.81 13.94
CA ASP A 196 1.08 6.69 14.26
C ASP A 196 -0.14 6.33 13.41
N THR A 197 -0.02 6.40 12.07
CA THR A 197 -1.10 6.03 11.15
C THR A 197 -0.70 4.85 10.27
N PHE A 198 -1.59 3.86 10.17
CA PHE A 198 -1.57 2.82 9.15
C PHE A 198 -2.77 2.99 8.20
N ILE A 199 -2.51 2.97 6.89
CA ILE A 199 -3.54 3.00 5.86
C ILE A 199 -3.39 1.77 4.97
N GLY A 200 -4.44 0.94 4.93
CA GLY A 200 -4.56 -0.18 4.02
C GLY A 200 -5.49 0.15 2.84
N ILE A 201 -4.95 0.23 1.62
CA ILE A 201 -5.70 0.56 0.41
C ILE A 201 -5.91 -0.72 -0.41
N ALA A 202 -7.17 -1.09 -0.66
CA ALA A 202 -7.53 -2.27 -1.47
C ALA A 202 -6.87 -3.58 -1.01
N GLY A 203 -6.68 -3.76 0.30
CA GLY A 203 -6.05 -4.96 0.85
C GLY A 203 -6.96 -6.19 0.75
N PRO A 204 -6.49 -7.37 0.33
CA PRO A 204 -7.26 -8.62 0.37
C PRO A 204 -7.26 -9.26 1.77
N ASN A 205 -7.73 -8.54 2.79
CA ASN A 205 -7.64 -8.94 4.19
C ASN A 205 -8.44 -10.22 4.52
N TRP A 206 -9.49 -10.50 3.76
CA TRP A 206 -10.32 -11.71 3.89
C TRP A 206 -10.14 -12.69 2.73
N GLY A 207 -9.05 -12.55 1.97
CA GLY A 207 -8.75 -13.36 0.80
C GLY A 207 -9.32 -12.76 -0.48
N ILE A 208 -9.26 -13.54 -1.57
CA ILE A 208 -9.73 -13.14 -2.89
C ILE A 208 -10.69 -14.20 -3.41
N SER A 209 -11.91 -13.80 -3.78
CA SER A 209 -13.01 -14.71 -4.11
C SER A 209 -12.66 -15.74 -5.19
N HIS A 210 -11.89 -15.37 -6.22
CA HIS A 210 -11.53 -16.31 -7.28
C HIS A 210 -10.54 -17.39 -6.83
N CYS A 211 -9.76 -17.17 -5.77
CA CYS A 211 -8.87 -18.19 -5.20
C CYS A 211 -9.62 -19.40 -4.60
N ILE A 212 -10.97 -19.41 -4.58
CA ILE A 212 -11.75 -20.58 -4.19
C ILE A 212 -11.82 -21.66 -5.29
N MET A 213 -11.58 -21.29 -6.55
CA MET A 213 -11.71 -22.22 -7.67
C MET A 213 -10.45 -23.09 -7.78
N ASP A 214 -10.63 -24.41 -7.89
CA ASP A 214 -9.54 -25.40 -7.99
C ASP A 214 -8.51 -25.07 -9.10
N PHE A 215 -8.93 -24.37 -10.15
CA PHE A 215 -8.03 -23.89 -11.21
C PHE A 215 -6.87 -23.02 -10.70
N TYR A 216 -7.08 -22.31 -9.59
CA TYR A 216 -6.09 -21.41 -9.00
C TYR A 216 -5.25 -22.05 -7.89
N ASP A 217 -5.44 -23.34 -7.57
CA ASP A 217 -4.69 -24.03 -6.50
C ASP A 217 -3.17 -24.08 -6.78
N GLU A 218 -2.75 -24.02 -8.04
CA GLU A 218 -1.34 -23.97 -8.44
C GLU A 218 -0.70 -22.59 -8.24
N TYR A 219 -1.50 -21.54 -8.05
CA TYR A 219 -0.99 -20.19 -7.84
C TYR A 219 -0.65 -20.01 -6.37
N LYS A 220 0.62 -19.71 -6.09
CA LYS A 220 1.10 -19.49 -4.72
C LYS A 220 0.36 -18.34 -4.04
N SER A 221 -0.07 -17.34 -4.81
CA SER A 221 -0.89 -16.23 -4.33
C SER A 221 -2.26 -16.67 -3.82
N CYS A 222 -2.77 -17.84 -4.24
CA CYS A 222 -4.03 -18.43 -3.77
C CYS A 222 -3.83 -19.58 -2.77
N SER A 223 -2.60 -19.80 -2.28
CA SER A 223 -2.30 -20.86 -1.31
C SER A 223 -3.18 -20.81 -0.06
N LYS A 224 -3.65 -21.98 0.39
CA LYS A 224 -4.40 -22.17 1.66
C LYS A 224 -3.54 -21.93 2.90
N GLN A 225 -2.22 -21.92 2.76
CA GLN A 225 -1.31 -21.67 3.89
C GLN A 225 -0.93 -20.19 3.95
N SER A 226 -0.34 -19.68 2.87
CA SER A 226 0.34 -18.38 2.84
C SER A 226 -0.11 -17.48 1.68
N GLY A 227 -1.27 -17.77 1.08
CA GLY A 227 -1.86 -16.96 0.01
C GLY A 227 -3.18 -16.31 0.46
N PHE A 228 -4.02 -16.01 -0.52
CA PHE A 228 -5.30 -15.33 -0.40
C PHE A 228 -6.51 -16.26 -0.54
N TYR A 229 -6.35 -17.54 -0.21
CA TYR A 229 -7.48 -18.45 -0.15
C TYR A 229 -8.55 -17.92 0.82
N PRO A 230 -9.77 -17.63 0.35
CA PRO A 230 -10.80 -16.95 1.16
C PRO A 230 -11.52 -17.91 2.13
N GLY A 231 -11.31 -19.22 2.00
CA GLY A 231 -12.02 -20.22 2.78
C GLY A 231 -13.44 -20.47 2.24
N PHE A 232 -14.39 -20.58 3.16
CA PHE A 232 -15.82 -20.74 2.90
C PHE A 232 -16.63 -19.83 3.82
N GLN A 233 -17.81 -19.42 3.37
CA GLN A 233 -18.74 -18.64 4.18
C GLN A 233 -19.08 -19.41 5.47
N SER A 234 -18.94 -18.73 6.61
CA SER A 234 -19.40 -19.24 7.90
C SER A 234 -20.88 -18.92 8.13
N ASN A 235 -21.50 -19.67 9.05
CA ASN A 235 -22.87 -19.39 9.47
C ASN A 235 -22.91 -18.10 10.29
N GLY A 236 -23.55 -17.06 9.78
CA GLY A 236 -23.82 -15.81 10.50
C GLY A 236 -23.16 -14.59 9.88
N ASN A 237 -23.91 -13.48 9.83
CA ASN A 237 -23.48 -12.28 9.12
C ASN A 237 -22.19 -11.69 9.69
N GLY A 238 -21.19 -11.47 8.84
CA GLY A 238 -19.92 -10.89 9.23
C GLY A 238 -19.17 -11.79 10.22
N SER A 239 -19.20 -13.10 10.00
CA SER A 239 -18.41 -14.10 10.74
C SER A 239 -17.10 -14.41 10.01
N MET A 240 -16.05 -14.79 10.75
CA MET A 240 -14.76 -15.13 10.13
C MET A 240 -14.97 -16.29 9.14
N PRO A 241 -14.45 -16.22 7.91
CA PRO A 241 -14.57 -17.33 6.97
C PRO A 241 -13.97 -18.62 7.54
N GLN A 242 -14.63 -19.75 7.30
CA GLN A 242 -14.09 -21.06 7.69
C GLN A 242 -12.95 -21.43 6.75
N ASN A 243 -11.87 -22.01 7.28
CA ASN A 243 -10.71 -22.43 6.49
C ASN A 243 -10.11 -21.30 5.63
N LEU A 244 -10.18 -20.05 6.10
CA LEU A 244 -9.40 -18.95 5.56
C LEU A 244 -7.91 -19.34 5.54
N SER A 245 -7.12 -18.80 4.60
CA SER A 245 -5.70 -19.12 4.55
C SER A 245 -5.04 -18.93 5.92
N SER A 246 -4.16 -19.85 6.33
CA SER A 246 -3.57 -19.83 7.67
C SER A 246 -2.93 -18.50 8.02
N PHE A 247 -2.32 -17.83 7.03
CA PHE A 247 -1.72 -16.51 7.18
C PHE A 247 -2.74 -15.43 7.50
N LEU A 248 -3.81 -15.32 6.70
CA LEU A 248 -4.86 -14.33 6.92
C LEU A 248 -5.62 -14.61 8.21
N ALA A 249 -5.85 -15.89 8.52
CA ALA A 249 -6.51 -16.31 9.76
C ALA A 249 -5.68 -15.91 10.99
N GLU A 250 -4.38 -16.23 11.00
CA GLU A 250 -3.46 -15.83 12.07
C GLU A 250 -3.45 -14.30 12.25
N MET A 251 -3.33 -13.54 11.15
CA MET A 251 -3.27 -12.08 11.17
C MET A 251 -4.58 -11.43 11.64
N ASN A 252 -5.74 -11.96 11.24
CA ASN A 252 -7.05 -11.38 11.60
C ASN A 252 -7.51 -11.78 13.01
N LEU A 253 -7.04 -12.90 13.56
CA LEU A 253 -7.31 -13.26 14.96
C LEU A 253 -6.47 -12.45 15.94
N ASP A 254 -5.28 -12.00 15.52
CA ASP A 254 -4.40 -11.17 16.34
C ASP A 254 -4.97 -9.76 16.57
N GLN A 255 -5.29 -9.46 17.84
CA GLN A 255 -5.86 -8.19 18.28
C GLN A 255 -4.81 -7.08 18.49
N THR A 256 -3.52 -7.37 18.32
CA THR A 256 -2.46 -6.35 18.33
C THR A 256 -2.74 -5.31 17.26
N ARG A 257 -2.75 -4.01 17.57
CA ARG A 257 -3.05 -2.98 16.54
C ARG A 257 -1.85 -2.73 15.65
N GLU A 258 -2.09 -2.43 14.38
CA GLU A 258 -1.04 -2.09 13.42
C GLU A 258 -0.39 -0.74 13.72
N ALA A 259 -1.16 0.20 14.25
CA ALA A 259 -0.74 1.57 14.55
C ALA A 259 -1.67 2.18 15.62
N GLN A 260 -1.35 3.41 16.06
CA GLN A 260 -2.24 4.19 16.93
C GLN A 260 -3.56 4.57 16.23
N HIS A 261 -3.48 4.80 14.93
CA HIS A 261 -4.59 5.06 14.03
C HIS A 261 -4.55 4.13 12.82
N SER A 262 -5.62 3.42 12.52
CA SER A 262 -5.64 2.42 11.43
C SER A 262 -6.86 2.59 10.53
N TYR A 263 -6.66 2.67 9.22
CA TYR A 263 -7.74 2.94 8.26
C TYR A 263 -7.72 1.97 7.08
N ALA A 264 -8.90 1.64 6.56
CA ALA A 264 -9.04 0.97 5.27
C ALA A 264 -9.63 1.90 4.22
N ILE A 265 -9.09 1.83 3.00
CA ILE A 265 -9.67 2.45 1.81
C ILE A 265 -10.00 1.34 0.83
N LEU A 266 -11.21 1.34 0.29
CA LEU A 266 -11.69 0.34 -0.67
C LEU A 266 -12.53 0.98 -1.77
N SER A 267 -12.87 0.20 -2.79
CA SER A 267 -13.69 0.64 -3.90
C SER A 267 -14.69 -0.42 -4.32
N LEU A 268 -15.89 0.01 -4.73
CA LEU A 268 -16.88 -0.85 -5.38
C LEU A 268 -16.47 -1.28 -6.79
N TYR A 269 -15.49 -0.61 -7.40
CA TYR A 269 -15.01 -0.85 -8.77
C TYR A 269 -13.65 -1.56 -8.79
N ASP A 270 -13.21 -2.10 -7.65
CA ASP A 270 -12.06 -2.98 -7.60
C ASP A 270 -12.41 -4.37 -8.15
N ALA A 271 -11.87 -4.70 -9.32
CA ALA A 271 -12.09 -6.00 -9.97
C ALA A 271 -11.07 -7.08 -9.57
N VAL A 272 -9.96 -6.70 -8.89
CA VAL A 272 -8.89 -7.62 -8.49
C VAL A 272 -9.15 -8.10 -7.08
N VAL A 273 -9.26 -7.15 -6.15
CA VAL A 273 -9.71 -7.38 -4.77
C VAL A 273 -11.16 -6.97 -4.74
N THR A 274 -12.03 -7.91 -5.15
CA THR A 274 -13.47 -7.66 -5.24
C THR A 274 -13.99 -7.04 -3.95
N PRO A 275 -14.95 -6.10 -3.98
CA PRO A 275 -15.30 -5.31 -2.80
C PRO A 275 -15.81 -6.17 -1.65
N TYR A 276 -16.36 -7.34 -1.99
CA TYR A 276 -16.87 -8.31 -1.04
C TYR A 276 -16.19 -9.67 -1.16
N VAL A 277 -15.97 -10.29 -0.01
CA VAL A 277 -15.76 -11.73 0.15
C VAL A 277 -16.86 -12.19 1.10
N TYR A 278 -17.77 -13.02 0.58
CA TYR A 278 -19.03 -13.38 1.23
C TYR A 278 -19.86 -12.14 1.60
N ASP A 279 -20.07 -11.90 2.89
CA ASP A 279 -20.89 -10.83 3.46
C ASP A 279 -20.05 -9.74 4.13
N ARG A 280 -18.76 -9.68 3.81
CA ARG A 280 -17.80 -8.71 4.36
C ARG A 280 -17.18 -7.86 3.27
N TYR A 281 -16.82 -6.63 3.63
CA TYR A 281 -15.91 -5.84 2.82
C TYR A 281 -14.50 -6.45 2.86
N THR A 282 -13.97 -6.79 1.69
CA THR A 282 -12.73 -7.56 1.57
C THR A 282 -11.52 -6.85 2.17
N SER A 283 -11.50 -5.52 2.09
CA SER A 283 -10.38 -4.69 2.55
C SER A 283 -10.51 -4.15 3.96
N GLU A 284 -11.64 -4.35 4.62
CA GLU A 284 -11.74 -4.06 6.04
C GLU A 284 -10.94 -5.06 6.86
N PHE A 285 -10.49 -4.65 8.04
CA PHE A 285 -9.79 -5.53 8.96
C PHE A 285 -10.16 -5.28 10.43
N PRO A 286 -9.95 -6.26 11.33
CA PRO A 286 -10.54 -6.22 12.68
C PRO A 286 -10.11 -5.05 13.55
N THR A 287 -8.86 -4.62 13.44
CA THR A 287 -8.21 -3.63 14.32
C THR A 287 -8.21 -2.19 13.76
N GLN A 288 -8.96 -1.93 12.69
CA GLN A 288 -9.10 -0.60 12.09
C GLN A 288 -10.04 0.31 12.89
N ASP A 289 -9.79 1.62 12.83
CA ASP A 289 -10.64 2.66 13.42
C ASP A 289 -11.75 3.11 12.47
N GLY A 290 -11.56 2.92 11.17
CA GLY A 290 -12.57 3.25 10.17
C GLY A 290 -12.20 2.83 8.76
N SER A 291 -13.19 2.83 7.89
CA SER A 291 -13.04 2.52 6.47
C SER A 291 -13.73 3.58 5.61
N TYR A 292 -13.26 3.73 4.37
CA TYR A 292 -13.95 4.52 3.35
C TYR A 292 -14.02 3.77 2.04
N MET A 293 -15.22 3.75 1.45
CA MET A 293 -15.50 3.07 0.20
C MET A 293 -15.79 4.07 -0.91
N PHE A 294 -14.97 4.03 -1.96
CA PHE A 294 -15.23 4.76 -3.19
C PHE A 294 -16.27 4.05 -4.05
N GLU A 295 -17.16 4.84 -4.68
CA GLU A 295 -18.29 4.35 -5.48
C GLU A 295 -18.25 4.82 -6.94
N SER A 296 -17.10 5.32 -7.42
CA SER A 296 -16.93 5.77 -8.80
C SER A 296 -16.02 4.83 -9.58
N GLU A 297 -16.33 4.62 -10.87
CA GLU A 297 -15.62 3.71 -11.79
C GLU A 297 -14.13 4.00 -11.95
N GLU A 298 -13.73 5.22 -11.62
CA GLU A 298 -12.39 5.70 -11.76
C GLU A 298 -11.43 5.16 -10.68
N TYR A 299 -11.98 4.70 -9.55
CA TYR A 299 -11.26 4.09 -8.43
C TYR A 299 -11.18 2.57 -8.64
N THR A 300 -10.50 2.12 -9.68
CA THR A 300 -10.19 0.70 -9.90
C THR A 300 -9.20 0.17 -8.84
N HIS A 301 -8.76 -1.10 -8.91
CA HIS A 301 -7.79 -1.66 -7.96
C HIS A 301 -6.54 -0.78 -7.76
N VAL A 302 -5.97 -0.29 -8.87
CA VAL A 302 -4.81 0.62 -8.86
C VAL A 302 -5.28 2.08 -8.73
N GLY A 303 -6.39 2.44 -9.40
CA GLY A 303 -6.94 3.79 -9.35
C GLY A 303 -7.33 4.26 -7.94
N VAL A 304 -7.76 3.34 -7.05
CA VAL A 304 -8.08 3.68 -5.66
C VAL A 304 -6.85 4.10 -4.86
N LYS A 305 -5.67 3.56 -5.16
CA LYS A 305 -4.40 4.08 -4.64
C LYS A 305 -4.06 5.44 -5.28
N ASP A 306 -4.07 5.52 -6.60
CA ASP A 306 -3.51 6.69 -7.31
C ASP A 306 -4.37 7.95 -7.21
N LYS A 307 -5.66 7.80 -6.96
CA LYS A 307 -6.61 8.92 -6.94
C LYS A 307 -7.09 9.31 -5.56
N SER A 308 -6.74 8.55 -4.52
CA SER A 308 -7.09 8.86 -3.13
C SER A 308 -5.99 9.63 -2.38
N VAL A 309 -5.05 10.23 -3.09
CA VAL A 309 -3.84 10.86 -2.52
C VAL A 309 -4.15 11.96 -1.48
N GLU A 310 -5.20 12.75 -1.69
CA GLU A 310 -5.68 13.74 -0.71
C GLU A 310 -6.22 13.05 0.55
N MET A 311 -6.99 11.97 0.40
CA MET A 311 -7.50 11.20 1.52
C MET A 311 -6.37 10.56 2.32
N GLN A 312 -5.36 10.01 1.63
CA GLN A 312 -4.16 9.46 2.25
C GLN A 312 -3.44 10.53 3.09
N TYR A 313 -3.22 11.71 2.54
CA TYR A 313 -2.64 12.84 3.26
C TYR A 313 -3.46 13.28 4.46
N ASN A 314 -4.79 13.38 4.32
CA ASN A 314 -5.68 13.78 5.40
C ASN A 314 -5.71 12.76 6.55
N LEU A 315 -5.63 11.46 6.24
CA LEU A 315 -5.57 10.41 7.25
C LEU A 315 -4.23 10.42 8.01
N VAL A 316 -3.11 10.64 7.31
CA VAL A 316 -1.79 10.79 7.94
C VAL A 316 -1.72 12.03 8.83
N THR A 317 -2.22 13.17 8.35
CA THR A 317 -2.00 14.46 9.05
C THR A 317 -3.10 14.86 10.02
N THR A 318 -4.32 14.34 9.86
CA THR A 318 -5.49 14.72 10.66
C THR A 318 -6.34 13.56 11.14
N HIS A 319 -6.02 12.33 10.73
CA HIS A 319 -6.73 11.11 11.11
C HIS A 319 -8.22 11.13 10.74
N LYS A 320 -8.56 11.77 9.60
CA LYS A 320 -9.95 11.97 9.18
C LYS A 320 -10.13 11.71 7.69
N PHE A 321 -11.25 11.07 7.35
CA PHE A 321 -11.80 11.03 6.00
C PHE A 321 -12.43 12.38 5.64
N VAL A 322 -11.60 13.37 5.32
CA VAL A 322 -12.05 14.67 4.79
C VAL A 322 -11.97 14.61 3.26
N ASN A 323 -13.07 14.97 2.59
CA ASN A 323 -13.12 15.09 1.14
C ASN A 323 -13.35 16.56 0.78
N SER A 324 -12.44 17.19 0.03
CA SER A 324 -12.73 18.48 -0.58
C SER A 324 -13.64 18.24 -1.79
N SER A 325 -14.92 18.63 -1.66
CA SER A 325 -15.98 18.57 -2.69
C SER A 325 -16.69 17.21 -2.93
N SER A 326 -17.97 17.17 -2.51
CA SER A 326 -19.09 16.43 -3.14
C SER A 326 -19.21 14.89 -3.03
N GLY A 327 -18.49 14.22 -2.13
CA GLY A 327 -18.85 12.85 -1.71
C GLY A 327 -19.76 12.87 -0.49
N LYS A 328 -20.97 12.31 -0.56
CA LYS A 328 -21.79 12.08 0.64
C LYS A 328 -20.97 11.21 1.60
N THR A 329 -20.53 11.79 2.71
CA THR A 329 -19.97 11.05 3.83
C THR A 329 -21.09 10.17 4.36
N LYS A 330 -21.19 8.93 3.88
CA LYS A 330 -21.92 7.91 4.60
C LYS A 330 -20.98 7.50 5.73
N LEU A 331 -21.06 8.24 6.83
CA LEU A 331 -20.44 7.87 8.09
C LEU A 331 -21.23 6.66 8.63
N ASP A 332 -21.14 5.52 7.95
CA ASP A 332 -21.61 4.27 8.48
C ASP A 332 -20.57 3.85 9.53
N LEU A 333 -20.76 4.34 10.75
CA LEU A 333 -20.15 3.78 11.96
C LEU A 333 -20.66 2.35 12.15
N PHE A 334 -20.22 1.41 11.30
CA PHE A 334 -20.30 0.00 11.63
C PHE A 334 -19.19 -0.29 12.63
N ARG A 335 -19.53 -0.14 13.91
CA ARG A 335 -18.82 -0.84 14.97
C ARG A 335 -18.81 -2.32 14.58
N THR A 336 -17.63 -2.85 14.30
CA THR A 336 -17.42 -4.26 13.97
C THR A 336 -18.02 -5.13 15.08
N ALA A 337 -18.72 -6.20 14.70
CA ALA A 337 -19.42 -7.11 15.60
C ALA A 337 -18.48 -7.97 16.48
N PHE A 338 -17.19 -7.62 16.59
CA PHE A 338 -16.21 -8.35 17.39
C PHE A 338 -16.30 -8.06 18.90
N ASP A 339 -17.00 -6.99 19.31
CA ASP A 339 -17.15 -6.61 20.73
C ASP A 339 -18.27 -7.35 21.50
N LYS A 340 -18.95 -8.33 20.88
CA LYS A 340 -20.09 -9.03 21.53
C LYS A 340 -19.84 -10.48 21.95
N GLN A 341 -18.66 -11.04 21.73
CA GLN A 341 -18.36 -12.42 22.16
C GLN A 341 -17.47 -12.57 23.39
N SER A 342 -17.05 -11.48 24.05
CA SER A 342 -16.20 -11.56 25.25
C SER A 342 -16.87 -11.10 26.57
N ILE A 343 -18.20 -10.88 26.60
CA ILE A 343 -18.93 -10.47 27.82
C ILE A 343 -20.06 -11.44 28.21
N GLN A 344 -20.06 -12.68 27.72
CA GLN A 344 -20.97 -13.74 28.21
C GLN A 344 -20.24 -15.03 28.55
N GLU A 345 -19.30 -14.95 29.48
CA GLU A 345 -19.03 -16.06 30.41
C GLU A 345 -18.87 -15.46 31.83
N GLN A 346 -20.01 -15.25 32.47
CA GLN A 346 -20.20 -15.40 33.92
C GLN A 346 -21.10 -16.59 34.15
#